data_AF-A0A925LHP1-F1
#
_entry.id   AF-A0A925LHP1-F1
#
_cell.length_a   1.000
_cell.length_b   1.000
_cell.length_c   1.000
_cell.angle_alpha   90.00
_cell.angle_beta   90.00
_cell.angle_gamma   90.00
#
_symmetry.space_group_name_H-M   'P 1'
#
loop_
_entity.id
_entity.type
_entity.pdbx_description
1 polymer ?
#
loop_
_entity_poly.entity_id
_entity_poly.type
_entity_poly.pdbx_seq_one_letter_code
_entity_poly.pdbx_strand_id
1 'polypeptide(L)'
;YYGAKLHGEQLYQGEVYDVLKKTISIAIVSNIVIPETKKAHAVFLLQEKTEHFCFIDDLEIHCVHLPYIDDIMDIDEMDELTALMILIKDIHLPQKQELIK
;
A
#
# COMPACT_ATOMS: atom_id res chain seq x y z
N TYR A 1 5.19 -1.87 -12.32
CA TYR A 1 4.52 -1.59 -13.62
C TYR A 1 3.25 -0.76 -13.44
N TYR A 2 2.25 -1.20 -12.65
CA TYR A 2 0.96 -0.51 -12.52
C TYR A 2 1.02 0.91 -11.90
N GLY A 3 1.72 1.11 -10.78
CA GLY A 3 1.78 2.43 -10.12
C GLY A 3 2.42 3.53 -10.98
N ALA A 4 3.55 3.23 -11.62
CA ALA A 4 4.24 4.18 -12.51
C ALA A 4 3.41 4.50 -13.78
N LYS A 5 2.62 3.54 -14.28
CA LYS A 5 1.73 3.75 -15.42
C LYS A 5 0.57 4.69 -15.05
N LEU A 6 -0.11 4.44 -13.93
CA LEU A 6 -1.19 5.30 -13.42
C LEU A 6 -0.74 6.74 -13.17
N HIS A 7 0.46 6.90 -12.63
CA HIS A 7 1.06 8.21 -12.40
C HIS A 7 1.39 8.93 -13.72
N GLY A 8 2.01 8.23 -14.69
CA GLY A 8 2.32 8.80 -16.00
C GLY A 8 1.09 9.10 -16.87
N GLU A 9 -0.01 8.33 -16.73
CA GLU A 9 -1.28 8.57 -17.42
C GLU A 9 -2.00 9.85 -16.99
N GLN A 10 -1.54 10.51 -15.93
CA GLN A 10 -2.05 11.83 -15.53
C GLN A 10 -1.65 12.94 -16.50
N LEU A 11 -0.59 12.73 -17.30
CA LEU A 11 -0.08 13.72 -18.23
C LEU A 11 -0.64 13.50 -19.63
N TYR A 12 -1.20 14.55 -20.21
CA TYR A 12 -1.48 14.62 -21.64
C TYR A 12 -0.23 15.03 -22.43
N GLN A 13 -0.19 14.66 -23.70
CA GLN A 13 0.94 14.97 -24.57
C GLN A 13 1.17 16.49 -24.62
N GLY A 14 2.37 16.91 -24.19
CA GLY A 14 2.79 18.32 -24.18
C GLY A 14 2.58 19.05 -22.84
N GLU A 15 2.03 18.39 -21.83
CA GLU A 15 1.99 18.92 -20.47
C GLU A 15 3.36 18.83 -19.78
N VAL A 16 3.63 19.82 -18.92
CA VAL A 16 4.84 19.85 -18.08
C VAL A 16 4.63 18.99 -16.84
N TYR A 17 5.68 18.35 -16.34
CA TYR A 17 5.60 17.41 -15.21
C TYR A 17 5.09 18.06 -13.91
N ASP A 18 5.17 19.38 -13.81
CA ASP A 18 4.71 20.18 -12.67
C ASP A 18 3.19 20.07 -12.40
N VAL A 19 2.41 19.54 -13.36
CA VAL A 19 0.96 19.32 -13.20
C VAL A 19 0.63 17.95 -12.62
N LEU A 20 1.63 17.07 -12.45
CA LEU A 20 1.42 15.77 -11.83
C LEU A 20 0.86 15.93 -10.42
N LYS A 21 -0.17 15.13 -10.11
CA LYS A 21 -0.79 15.13 -8.81
C LYS A 21 -0.13 14.08 -7.94
N LYS A 22 -0.09 14.37 -6.63
CA LYS A 22 0.30 13.39 -5.62
C LYS A 22 -0.49 12.09 -5.82
N THR A 23 0.25 11.01 -6.04
CA THR A 23 -0.26 9.71 -6.41
C THR A 23 0.25 8.70 -5.39
N ILE A 24 -0.68 7.96 -4.79
CA ILE A 24 -0.35 6.84 -3.92
C ILE A 24 -0.68 5.54 -4.65
N SER A 25 0.28 4.61 -4.67
CA SER A 25 0.08 3.26 -5.18
C SER A 25 0.07 2.29 -4.01
N ILE A 26 -1.09 1.75 -3.66
CA ILE A 26 -1.24 0.78 -2.56
C ILE A 26 -1.24 -0.65 -3.12
N ALA A 27 -0.32 -1.48 -2.63
CA ALA A 27 -0.24 -2.90 -2.91
C ALA A 27 -0.53 -3.69 -1.62
N ILE A 28 -1.66 -4.38 -1.59
CA ILE A 28 -2.05 -5.27 -0.49
C ILE A 28 -1.62 -6.69 -0.86
N VAL A 29 -0.85 -7.33 0.01
CA VAL A 29 -0.21 -8.63 -0.26
C VAL A 29 -0.43 -9.61 0.88
N SER A 30 -0.85 -10.82 0.53
CA SER A 30 -1.09 -11.92 1.48
C SER A 30 0.16 -12.76 1.77
N ASN A 31 1.29 -12.42 1.16
CA ASN A 31 2.57 -13.09 1.31
C ASN A 31 3.69 -12.09 1.57
N ILE A 32 4.79 -12.57 2.14
CA ILE A 32 5.97 -11.75 2.41
C ILE A 32 6.72 -11.54 1.09
N VAL A 33 6.54 -10.36 0.50
CA VAL A 33 7.20 -9.96 -0.76
C VAL A 33 8.41 -9.06 -0.55
N ILE A 34 8.53 -8.41 0.62
CA ILE A 34 9.64 -7.52 0.97
C ILE A 34 10.19 -7.97 2.33
N PRO A 35 11.14 -8.92 2.36
CA PRO A 35 11.65 -9.51 3.59
C PRO A 35 12.49 -8.53 4.44
N GLU A 36 12.95 -7.42 3.86
CA GLU A 36 13.76 -6.40 4.53
C GLU A 36 12.99 -5.63 5.61
N THR A 37 11.65 -5.64 5.53
CA THR A 37 10.77 -5.02 6.53
C THR A 37 9.84 -6.05 7.15
N LYS A 38 9.65 -5.96 8.47
CA LYS A 38 8.63 -6.72 9.21
C LYS A 38 7.40 -5.87 9.54
N LYS A 39 7.34 -4.64 9.02
CA LYS A 39 6.20 -3.75 9.24
C LYS A 39 5.01 -4.23 8.41
N ALA A 40 3.81 -4.20 9.00
CA ALA A 40 2.57 -4.45 8.27
C ALA A 40 2.32 -3.41 7.17
N HIS A 41 2.80 -2.18 7.35
CA HIS A 41 2.73 -1.11 6.35
C HIS A 41 4.12 -0.53 6.11
N ALA A 42 4.59 -0.63 4.87
CA ALA A 42 5.83 -0.04 4.41
C ALA A 42 5.52 1.03 3.35
N VAL A 43 6.14 2.19 3.49
CA VAL A 43 6.04 3.31 2.54
C VAL A 43 7.39 3.46 1.84
N PHE A 44 7.36 3.57 0.52
CA PHE A 44 8.54 3.75 -0.32
C PHE A 44 8.42 5.05 -1.11
N LEU A 45 9.54 5.74 -1.20
CA LEU A 45 9.74 7.00 -1.93
C LEU A 45 10.77 6.79 -3.03
N LEU A 46 10.70 7.61 -4.09
CA LEU A 46 11.74 7.62 -5.12
C LEU A 46 12.87 8.58 -4.70
N GLN A 47 14.05 8.02 -4.46
CA GLN A 47 15.21 8.73 -3.94
C GLN A 47 16.46 8.39 -4.76
N GLU A 48 17.44 9.30 -4.75
CA GLU A 48 18.77 8.99 -5.26
C GLU A 48 19.38 7.85 -4.41
N LYS A 49 20.11 6.95 -5.07
CA LYS A 49 20.51 5.65 -4.51
C LYS A 49 21.55 5.75 -3.39
N THR A 50 22.39 6.77 -3.40
CA THR A 50 23.61 6.87 -2.58
C THR A 50 23.48 7.89 -1.47
N GLU A 51 22.98 9.08 -1.81
CA GLU A 51 22.79 10.23 -0.93
C GLU A 51 21.35 10.32 -0.39
N HIS A 52 20.42 9.50 -0.91
CA HIS A 52 19.05 9.34 -0.42
C HIS A 52 18.20 10.63 -0.45
N PHE A 53 18.58 11.63 -1.24
CA PHE A 53 17.72 12.79 -1.46
C PHE A 53 16.51 12.42 -2.31
N CYS A 54 15.37 13.05 -2.03
CA CYS A 54 14.12 12.82 -2.74
C CYS A 54 14.24 13.29 -4.19
N PHE A 55 13.92 12.40 -5.13
CA PHE A 55 13.90 12.74 -6.55
C PHE A 55 12.54 13.34 -6.95
N ILE A 56 11.44 12.72 -6.49
CA ILE A 56 10.07 13.21 -6.62
C ILE A 56 9.29 12.93 -5.33
N ASP A 57 8.40 13.84 -4.95
CA ASP A 57 7.54 13.75 -3.76
C ASP A 57 6.05 13.57 -4.10
N ASP A 58 5.75 13.41 -5.39
CA ASP A 58 4.40 13.24 -5.94
C ASP A 58 4.03 11.76 -6.18
N LEU A 59 4.94 10.82 -5.89
CA LEU A 59 4.68 9.39 -5.97
C LEU A 59 5.14 8.65 -4.72
N GLU A 60 4.20 8.01 -4.04
CA GLU A 60 4.47 7.13 -2.90
C GLU A 60 3.94 5.71 -3.18
N ILE A 61 4.70 4.70 -2.79
CA ILE A 61 4.29 3.30 -2.89
C ILE A 61 4.06 2.75 -1.49
N HIS A 62 2.84 2.30 -1.23
CA HIS A 62 2.44 1.71 0.04
C HIS A 62 2.32 0.21 -0.14
N CYS A 63 3.10 -0.57 0.59
CA CYS A 63 2.97 -2.01 0.64
C CYS A 63 2.37 -2.43 1.98
N VAL A 64 1.24 -3.13 1.94
CA VAL A 64 0.53 -3.61 3.12
C VAL A 64 0.62 -5.14 3.16
N HIS A 65 1.41 -5.65 4.11
CA HIS A 65 1.62 -7.08 4.34
C HIS A 65 0.63 -7.61 5.37
N LEU A 66 -0.43 -8.26 4.88
CA LEU A 66 -1.43 -8.91 5.72
C LEU A 66 -0.85 -9.97 6.70
N PRO A 67 0.23 -10.72 6.38
CA PRO A 67 0.82 -11.68 7.31
C PRO A 67 1.41 -11.07 8.58
N TYR A 68 1.72 -9.77 8.58
CA TYR A 68 2.30 -9.06 9.73
C TYR A 68 1.24 -8.32 10.57
N ILE A 69 -0.03 -8.51 10.23
CA ILE A 69 -1.15 -7.98 11.00
C ILE A 69 -1.52 -9.03 12.04
N ASP A 70 -1.34 -8.65 13.31
CA ASP A 70 -1.71 -9.49 14.44
C ASP A 70 -3.23 -9.55 14.56
N ASP A 71 -3.80 -10.76 14.51
CA ASP A 71 -5.24 -10.99 14.64
C ASP A 71 -5.76 -10.82 16.08
N ILE A 72 -4.87 -10.45 17.02
CA ILE A 72 -5.10 -10.48 18.46
C ILE A 72 -5.09 -9.05 19.06
N MET A 73 -5.23 -8.02 18.24
CA MET A 73 -5.38 -6.65 18.76
C MET A 73 -6.79 -6.47 19.32
N ASP A 74 -6.88 -5.92 20.54
CA ASP A 74 -8.18 -5.58 21.14
C ASP A 74 -8.90 -4.55 20.26
N ILE A 75 -10.19 -4.75 20.04
CA ILE A 75 -11.02 -3.90 19.15
C ILE A 75 -11.01 -2.44 19.61
N ASP A 76 -10.87 -2.21 20.92
CA ASP A 76 -10.81 -0.88 21.54
C ASP A 76 -9.45 -0.17 21.33
N GLU A 77 -8.40 -0.92 20.95
CA GLU A 77 -7.05 -0.38 20.63
C GLU A 77 -6.77 -0.35 19.11
N MET A 78 -7.72 -0.82 18.29
CA MET A 78 -7.58 -0.89 16.84
C MET A 78 -7.88 0.44 16.16
N ASP A 79 -6.90 0.95 15.41
CA ASP A 79 -7.13 2.01 14.43
C ASP A 79 -8.09 1.54 13.31
N GLU A 80 -8.85 2.47 12.72
CA GLU A 80 -9.82 2.21 11.64
C GLU A 80 -9.16 1.50 10.46
N LEU A 81 -7.92 1.89 10.16
CA LEU A 81 -7.13 1.27 9.11
C LEU A 81 -6.80 -0.18 9.44
N THR A 82 -6.43 -0.49 10.68
CA THR A 82 -6.15 -1.86 11.12
C THR A 82 -7.39 -2.74 11.06
N ALA A 83 -8.55 -2.20 11.43
CA ALA A 83 -9.83 -2.89 11.31
C ALA A 83 -10.17 -3.23 9.84
N LEU A 84 -9.97 -2.28 8.93
CA LEU A 84 -10.14 -2.52 7.49
C LEU A 84 -9.17 -3.59 6.99
N MET A 85 -7.91 -3.57 7.43
CA MET A 85 -6.93 -4.56 6.98
C MET A 85 -7.24 -5.97 7.49
N ILE A 86 -7.69 -6.14 8.75
CA ILE A 86 -8.14 -7.43 9.28
C ILE A 86 -9.36 -7.93 8.50
N LEU A 87 -10.32 -7.06 8.21
CA LEU A 87 -11.46 -7.41 7.36
C LEU A 87 -10.99 -7.94 6.00
N ILE A 88 -10.06 -7.25 5.34
CA ILE A 88 -9.52 -7.66 4.03
C ILE A 88 -8.77 -8.99 4.11
N LYS A 89 -8.01 -9.24 5.19
CA LYS A 89 -7.36 -10.52 5.48
C LYS A 89 -8.38 -11.65 5.62
N ASP A 90 -9.48 -11.38 6.31
CA ASP A 90 -10.57 -12.33 6.54
C ASP A 90 -11.39 -12.67 5.29
N ILE A 91 -11.46 -11.78 4.29
CA ILE A 91 -12.23 -12.01 3.05
C ILE A 91 -11.80 -13.29 2.33
N HIS A 92 -10.54 -13.71 2.48
CA HIS A 92 -10.01 -14.92 1.86
C HIS A 92 -10.23 -16.20 2.68
N LEU A 93 -10.75 -16.14 3.91
CA LEU A 93 -11.04 -17.31 4.73
C LEU A 93 -12.42 -17.92 4.34
N PRO A 94 -12.46 -19.15 3.78
CA PRO A 94 -13.70 -19.76 3.29
C PRO A 94 -14.77 -20.01 4.37
N GLN A 95 -14.42 -19.93 5.66
CA GLN A 95 -15.29 -20.25 6.79
C GLN A 95 -16.42 -19.23 7.02
N LYS A 96 -16.32 -18.00 6.50
CA LYS A 96 -17.37 -16.95 6.64
C LYS A 96 -18.27 -16.77 5.40
N GLN A 97 -18.07 -17.55 4.33
CA GLN A 97 -18.94 -17.48 3.14
C GLN A 97 -20.33 -18.10 3.38
N GLU A 98 -20.50 -18.95 4.40
CA GLU A 98 -21.81 -19.51 4.76
C GLU A 98 -22.75 -18.51 5.46
N LEU A 99 -22.23 -17.34 5.90
CA LEU A 99 -23.01 -16.31 6.60
C LEU A 99 -23.62 -15.26 5.65
N ILE A 100 -23.38 -15.36 4.34
CA ILE A 100 -23.93 -14.47 3.30
C ILE A 100 -24.97 -15.24 2.46
N LYS A 101 -25.93 -15.89 3.13
CA LYS A 101 -27.15 -16.44 2.53
C LYS A 101 -28.38 -15.85 3.18
#